data_AF-A0A7Y4W1N8-F1
#
_entry.id   AF-A0A7Y4W1N8-F1
#
_cell.length_a   1.000
_cell.length_b   1.000
_cell.length_c   1.000
_cell.angle_alpha   90.00
_cell.angle_beta   90.00
_cell.angle_gamma   90.00
#
_symmetry.space_group_name_H-M   'P 1'
#
loop_
_entity.id
_entity.type
_entity.pdbx_description
1 polymer ?
#
loop_
_entity_poly.entity_id
_entity_poly.type
_entity_poly.pdbx_seq_one_letter_code
_entity_poly.pdbx_strand_id
1 'polypeptide(L)'
;MTNRKRNPFIPLALRTQAFVIHGMHCAGCEAVIENAIRQLPGILAVRADYTCDTLNIHFDETLITVALIHACIETQGYQLGPERFSETFNGVPSTTHDISRQFSLLGVLKKSAITSLAVVGIVLILCLDRWFTVHADRLQLGQEVSYSLLLLIGFLTSFHCAGMCGSLMLGYVAKNAASASHPFGSHLLYGFGKTLSYTLIGALFGALGSVIAFTPVLQGAVGVAAGIFLLLFGLHMLEVFSTLRHFQMITPPLIRNFVGNAYRRHSNPFIIGLLNGLMIICGPLQAMYVMAAGTGHWIEGAAMLFFFGLGTLPLLLGFGFLTSLLSASLTPRLLKASGFLVIALGVIMLNRGLVKTGTGIDFNTTVARLSQELSPALWVDSPSADQLQIITMEVLSSGYSPNQFTLRKGVPVKWLINAKALTQCNRVILVPQYHLRIELKEGLQTIEFMPPENGIIPWSCWMGMNPGIFIVVEDGPPLKQQGTEAMAKAWTTYWDKLAKFYHQCIQRLRQTGLQ
;
A
#
# COMPACT_ATOMS: atom_id res chain seq x y z
N MET A 1 53.25 -4.09 -51.83
CA MET A 1 53.00 -5.53 -51.56
C MET A 1 53.91 -5.99 -50.43
N THR A 2 53.45 -5.95 -49.18
CA THR A 2 54.13 -6.63 -48.05
C THR A 2 53.07 -7.16 -47.08
N ASN A 3 52.75 -8.42 -47.35
CA ASN A 3 52.03 -9.44 -46.58
C ASN A 3 51.87 -9.17 -45.07
N ARG A 4 50.71 -8.63 -44.65
CA ARG A 4 50.22 -8.77 -43.26
C ARG A 4 49.76 -10.22 -43.09
N LYS A 5 50.64 -11.06 -42.54
CA LYS A 5 50.29 -12.38 -42.02
C LYS A 5 49.08 -12.24 -41.09
N ARG A 6 47.98 -12.89 -41.45
CA ARG A 6 46.82 -13.11 -40.59
C ARG A 6 47.33 -13.83 -39.34
N ASN A 7 47.12 -13.21 -38.18
CA ASN A 7 47.31 -13.87 -36.89
C ASN A 7 46.32 -15.07 -36.85
N PRO A 8 46.73 -16.24 -36.36
CA PRO A 8 45.95 -17.47 -36.49
C PRO A 8 44.69 -17.38 -35.62
N PHE A 9 43.63 -18.03 -36.09
CA PHE A 9 42.36 -18.21 -35.38
C PHE A 9 42.61 -18.60 -33.91
N ILE A 10 42.35 -17.67 -32.99
CA ILE A 10 42.00 -18.05 -31.61
C ILE A 10 40.56 -18.56 -31.73
N PRO A 11 40.26 -19.85 -31.49
CA PRO A 11 38.88 -20.28 -31.40
C PRO A 11 38.26 -19.54 -30.20
N LEU A 12 37.34 -18.60 -30.45
CA LEU A 12 36.55 -18.04 -29.36
C LEU A 12 35.74 -19.19 -28.77
N ALA A 13 36.08 -19.61 -27.55
CA ALA A 13 35.34 -20.61 -26.80
C ALA A 13 34.10 -19.93 -26.21
N LEU A 14 33.14 -19.63 -27.10
CA LEU A 14 31.90 -18.98 -26.72
C LEU A 14 30.98 -19.99 -26.06
N ARG A 15 30.69 -19.77 -24.78
CA ARG A 15 29.73 -20.58 -24.03
C ARG A 15 28.51 -19.76 -23.68
N THR A 16 27.37 -20.43 -23.77
CA THR A 16 26.10 -19.97 -23.22
C THR A 16 25.81 -20.77 -21.98
N GLN A 17 25.61 -20.11 -20.85
CA GLN A 17 25.30 -20.80 -19.60
C GLN A 17 24.13 -20.13 -18.90
N ALA A 18 23.17 -20.95 -18.46
CA ALA A 18 22.10 -20.51 -17.59
C ALA A 18 22.43 -20.89 -16.14
N PHE A 19 22.19 -19.96 -15.22
CA PHE A 19 22.32 -20.16 -13.78
C PHE A 19 21.00 -19.84 -13.10
N VAL A 20 20.72 -20.50 -11.99
CA VAL A 20 19.66 -20.05 -11.07
C VAL A 20 20.25 -18.93 -10.20
N ILE A 21 19.54 -17.84 -9.97
CA ILE A 21 19.92 -16.83 -8.98
C ILE A 21 18.85 -16.74 -7.91
N HIS A 22 19.27 -16.81 -6.65
CA HIS A 22 18.40 -16.57 -5.51
C HIS A 22 18.57 -15.14 -4.99
N GLY A 23 17.43 -14.54 -4.59
CA GLY A 23 17.38 -13.19 -4.01
C GLY A 23 16.96 -12.07 -4.97
N MET A 24 16.60 -12.39 -6.23
CA MET A 24 16.01 -11.40 -7.14
C MET A 24 14.54 -11.15 -6.78
N HIS A 25 14.15 -9.89 -6.65
CA HIS A 25 12.79 -9.52 -6.21
C HIS A 25 12.06 -8.57 -7.16
N CYS A 26 12.78 -7.96 -8.12
CA CYS A 26 12.19 -7.04 -9.09
C CYS A 26 13.09 -6.88 -10.32
N ALA A 27 12.56 -6.22 -11.36
CA ALA A 27 13.31 -5.84 -12.56
C ALA A 27 14.53 -4.93 -12.26
N GLY A 28 14.53 -4.25 -11.11
CA GLY A 28 15.72 -3.54 -10.62
C GLY A 28 16.86 -4.49 -10.25
N CYS A 29 16.56 -5.64 -9.64
CA CYS A 29 17.55 -6.68 -9.35
C CYS A 29 18.16 -7.22 -10.65
N GLU A 30 17.33 -7.43 -11.69
CA GLU A 30 17.81 -7.84 -13.01
C GLU A 30 18.81 -6.82 -13.56
N ALA A 31 18.47 -5.53 -13.53
CA ALA A 31 19.34 -4.47 -14.05
C ALA A 31 20.66 -4.35 -13.27
N VAL A 32 20.64 -4.53 -11.95
CA VAL A 32 21.86 -4.51 -11.12
C VAL A 32 22.78 -5.66 -11.51
N ILE A 33 22.24 -6.88 -11.60
CA ILE A 33 22.99 -8.09 -11.95
C ILE A 33 23.52 -8.00 -13.39
N GLU A 34 22.69 -7.59 -14.34
CA GLU A 34 23.11 -7.40 -15.73
C GLU A 34 24.22 -6.36 -15.86
N ASN A 35 24.10 -5.21 -15.17
CA ASN A 35 25.11 -4.17 -15.25
C ASN A 35 26.44 -4.58 -14.61
N ALA A 36 26.40 -5.31 -13.49
CA ALA A 36 27.61 -5.81 -12.83
C ALA A 36 28.35 -6.82 -13.73
N ILE A 37 27.62 -7.77 -14.32
CA ILE A 37 28.21 -8.81 -15.17
C ILE A 37 28.72 -8.22 -16.49
N ARG A 38 28.00 -7.25 -17.11
CA ARG A 38 28.45 -6.57 -18.35
C ARG A 38 29.80 -5.88 -18.21
N GLN A 39 30.23 -5.52 -17.01
CA GLN A 39 31.51 -4.86 -16.76
C GLN A 39 32.69 -5.84 -16.75
N LEU A 40 32.44 -7.14 -16.67
CA LEU A 40 33.49 -8.15 -16.66
C LEU A 40 34.05 -8.37 -18.08
N PRO A 41 35.39 -8.47 -18.24
CA PRO A 41 36.00 -8.75 -19.52
C PRO A 41 35.59 -10.15 -20.01
N GLY A 42 35.24 -10.28 -21.29
CA GLY A 42 34.84 -11.56 -21.89
C GLY A 42 33.33 -11.84 -21.89
N ILE A 43 32.49 -10.98 -21.31
CA ILE A 43 31.03 -11.09 -21.41
C ILE A 43 30.53 -10.47 -22.72
N LEU A 44 29.84 -11.25 -23.54
CA LEU A 44 29.24 -10.80 -24.80
C LEU A 44 27.80 -10.35 -24.62
N ALA A 45 27.02 -11.09 -23.82
CA ALA A 45 25.65 -10.75 -23.51
C ALA A 45 25.22 -11.36 -22.18
N VAL A 46 24.33 -10.68 -21.48
CA VAL A 46 23.74 -11.16 -20.22
C VAL A 46 22.28 -10.78 -20.17
N ARG A 47 21.47 -11.68 -19.62
CA ARG A 47 20.05 -11.45 -19.39
C ARG A 47 19.62 -12.10 -18.09
N ALA A 48 19.15 -11.29 -17.14
CA ALA A 48 18.57 -11.78 -15.90
C ALA A 48 17.04 -11.77 -16.00
N ASP A 49 16.41 -12.75 -15.38
CA ASP A 49 14.96 -12.87 -15.27
C ASP A 49 14.59 -13.20 -13.82
N TYR A 50 14.05 -12.21 -13.10
CA TYR A 50 13.62 -12.37 -11.71
C TYR A 50 12.36 -13.23 -11.57
N THR A 51 11.55 -13.36 -12.63
CA THR A 51 10.32 -14.14 -12.57
C THR A 51 10.62 -15.63 -12.57
N CYS A 52 11.68 -16.01 -13.28
CA CYS A 52 12.14 -17.39 -13.43
C CYS A 52 13.33 -17.73 -12.53
N ASP A 53 13.85 -16.78 -11.74
CA ASP A 53 15.07 -16.90 -10.96
C ASP A 53 16.26 -17.36 -11.83
N THR A 54 16.34 -16.89 -13.08
CA THR A 54 17.35 -17.35 -14.05
C THR A 54 18.24 -16.23 -14.55
N LEU A 55 19.51 -16.55 -14.79
CA LEU A 55 20.51 -15.68 -15.41
C LEU A 55 21.15 -16.40 -16.58
N ASN A 56 21.01 -15.84 -17.78
CA ASN A 56 21.65 -16.35 -18.99
C ASN A 56 22.86 -15.48 -19.33
N ILE A 57 24.04 -16.08 -19.40
CA ILE A 57 25.29 -15.41 -19.77
C ILE A 57 25.87 -16.03 -21.04
N HIS A 58 26.23 -15.18 -21.98
CA HIS A 58 27.11 -15.48 -23.10
C HIS A 58 28.49 -14.90 -22.84
N PHE A 59 29.49 -15.76 -22.76
CA PHE A 59 30.85 -15.34 -22.44
C PHE A 59 31.90 -16.18 -23.15
N ASP A 60 33.09 -15.60 -23.26
CA ASP A 60 34.29 -16.27 -23.76
C ASP A 60 35.03 -16.94 -22.59
N GLU A 61 35.04 -18.28 -22.56
CA GLU A 61 35.70 -19.06 -21.50
C GLU A 61 37.21 -18.82 -21.43
N THR A 62 37.82 -18.28 -22.49
CA THR A 62 39.26 -17.96 -22.48
C THR A 62 39.60 -16.70 -21.70
N LEU A 63 38.61 -15.82 -21.49
CA LEU A 63 38.78 -14.52 -20.84
C LEU A 63 38.19 -14.48 -19.43
N ILE A 64 37.20 -15.31 -19.12
CA ILE A 64 36.52 -15.31 -17.83
C ILE A 64 36.09 -16.71 -17.37
N THR A 65 36.26 -16.98 -16.08
CA THR A 65 35.83 -18.22 -15.42
C THR A 65 34.52 -18.04 -14.64
N VAL A 66 33.77 -19.12 -14.50
CA VAL A 66 32.51 -19.17 -13.73
C VAL A 66 32.72 -18.73 -12.27
N ALA A 67 33.88 -18.98 -11.68
CA ALA A 67 34.22 -18.54 -10.33
C ALA A 67 34.26 -17.00 -10.18
N LEU A 68 34.77 -16.29 -11.20
CA LEU A 68 34.77 -14.82 -11.22
C LEU A 68 33.36 -14.25 -11.39
N ILE A 69 32.52 -14.92 -12.19
CA ILE A 69 31.11 -14.57 -12.34
C ILE A 69 30.37 -14.76 -11.00
N HIS A 70 30.62 -15.88 -10.31
CA HIS A 70 30.08 -16.16 -8.98
C HIS A 70 30.48 -15.08 -7.97
N ALA A 71 31.78 -14.78 -7.88
CA ALA A 71 32.29 -13.73 -6.98
C ALA A 71 31.67 -12.37 -7.29
N CYS A 72 31.52 -12.01 -8.57
CA CYS A 72 30.86 -10.77 -8.97
C CYS A 72 29.41 -10.70 -8.46
N ILE A 73 28.65 -11.78 -8.60
CA ILE A 73 27.24 -11.84 -8.15
C ILE A 73 27.13 -11.79 -6.62
N GLU A 74 28.04 -12.46 -5.91
CA GLU A 74 28.11 -12.40 -4.44
C GLU A 74 28.46 -11.01 -3.92
N THR A 75 29.35 -10.27 -4.59
CA THR A 75 29.63 -8.86 -4.22
C THR A 75 28.41 -7.95 -4.35
N GLN A 76 27.46 -8.31 -5.20
CA GLN A 76 26.18 -7.61 -5.34
C GLN A 76 25.12 -8.09 -4.35
N GLY A 77 25.45 -9.06 -3.48
CA GLY A 77 24.56 -9.57 -2.43
C GLY A 77 23.57 -10.65 -2.89
N TYR A 78 23.78 -11.26 -4.06
CA TYR A 78 22.94 -12.33 -4.59
C TYR A 78 23.66 -13.68 -4.53
N GLN A 79 22.90 -14.78 -4.53
CA GLN A 79 23.46 -16.13 -4.49
C GLN A 79 23.28 -16.81 -5.85
N LEU A 80 24.38 -17.28 -6.44
CA LEU A 80 24.35 -18.07 -7.66
C LEU A 80 24.08 -19.54 -7.30
N GLY A 81 22.96 -20.06 -7.79
CA GLY A 81 22.56 -21.46 -7.69
C GLY A 81 23.18 -22.34 -8.79
N PRO A 82 22.77 -23.62 -8.84
CA PRO A 82 23.35 -24.60 -9.75
C PRO A 82 23.15 -24.24 -11.23
N GLU A 83 24.09 -24.70 -12.06
CA GLU A 83 24.03 -24.60 -13.51
C GLU A 83 22.78 -25.29 -14.07
N ARG A 84 22.07 -24.62 -14.98
CA ARG A 84 21.02 -25.21 -15.81
C ARG A 84 21.49 -25.26 -17.25
N PHE A 85 21.23 -26.37 -17.92
CA PHE A 85 21.48 -26.49 -19.35
C PHE A 85 20.42 -25.70 -20.12
N SER A 86 20.83 -24.78 -20.99
CA SER A 86 19.92 -24.03 -21.87
C SER A 86 20.51 -23.98 -23.27
N GLU A 87 19.84 -24.58 -24.24
CA GLU A 87 20.32 -24.71 -25.62
C GLU A 87 20.06 -23.46 -26.49
N THR A 88 19.38 -22.42 -25.99
CA THR A 88 19.00 -21.27 -26.81
C THR A 88 18.96 -19.95 -26.03
N PHE A 89 19.67 -18.94 -26.55
CA PHE A 89 19.69 -17.55 -26.04
C PHE A 89 18.39 -16.78 -26.26
N ASN A 90 17.59 -17.19 -27.26
CA ASN A 90 16.35 -16.54 -27.62
C ASN A 90 15.20 -17.23 -26.89
N GLY A 91 14.66 -16.55 -25.88
CA GLY A 91 13.65 -17.07 -24.98
C GLY A 91 12.43 -17.66 -25.69
N VAL A 92 12.26 -18.96 -25.49
CA VAL A 92 10.96 -19.60 -25.26
C VAL A 92 11.21 -20.61 -24.14
N PRO A 93 10.61 -20.46 -22.95
CA PRO A 93 10.65 -21.51 -21.96
C PRO A 93 9.91 -22.72 -22.55
N SER A 94 10.62 -23.81 -22.79
CA SER A 94 10.01 -25.11 -23.07
C SER A 94 9.21 -25.50 -21.84
N THR A 95 7.92 -25.26 -21.92
CA THR A 95 6.91 -25.62 -20.92
C THR A 95 6.70 -27.13 -20.95
N THR A 96 7.67 -27.89 -20.44
CA THR A 96 7.36 -29.19 -19.84
C THR A 96 6.83 -28.91 -18.45
N HIS A 97 5.55 -28.55 -18.43
CA HIS A 97 4.75 -28.47 -17.23
C HIS A 97 4.67 -29.88 -16.65
N ASP A 98 5.61 -30.23 -15.76
CA ASP A 98 5.47 -31.41 -14.92
C ASP A 98 4.35 -31.08 -13.92
N ILE A 99 3.11 -31.37 -14.34
CA ILE A 99 1.89 -31.27 -13.52
C ILE A 99 1.87 -32.50 -12.60
N SER A 100 2.92 -32.70 -11.81
CA SER A 100 2.85 -33.54 -10.62
C SER A 100 2.30 -32.68 -9.48
N ARG A 101 0.98 -32.50 -9.54
CA ARG A 101 0.16 -31.81 -8.54
C ARG A 101 0.18 -32.64 -7.25
N GLN A 102 1.27 -32.58 -6.50
CA GLN A 102 1.34 -33.14 -5.15
C GLN A 102 0.54 -32.20 -4.22
N PHE A 103 -0.79 -32.34 -4.27
CA PHE A 103 -1.72 -31.68 -3.34
C PHE A 103 -1.54 -32.30 -1.95
N SER A 104 -0.46 -31.92 -1.27
CA SER A 104 -0.31 -32.25 0.15
C SER A 104 -1.33 -31.41 0.93
N LEU A 105 -2.20 -32.09 1.68
CA LEU A 105 -3.10 -31.46 2.66
C LEU A 105 -2.35 -30.48 3.58
N LEU A 106 -1.08 -30.79 3.88
CA LEU A 106 -0.17 -29.93 4.64
C LEU A 106 0.13 -28.58 3.95
N GLY A 107 0.23 -28.57 2.61
CA GLY A 107 0.40 -27.35 1.82
C GLY A 107 -0.87 -26.49 1.78
N VAL A 108 -2.05 -27.12 1.78
CA VAL A 108 -3.34 -26.42 1.89
C VAL A 108 -3.53 -25.85 3.30
N LEU A 109 -3.20 -26.62 4.34
CA LEU A 109 -3.26 -26.19 5.75
C LEU A 109 -2.27 -25.05 6.06
N LYS A 110 -1.04 -25.12 5.53
CA LYS A 110 -0.07 -24.02 5.65
C LYS A 110 -0.57 -22.76 4.94
N LYS A 111 -1.12 -22.90 3.73
CA LYS A 111 -1.70 -21.75 2.99
C LYS A 111 -2.93 -21.19 3.72
N SER A 112 -3.80 -22.03 4.27
CA SER A 112 -4.99 -21.59 5.01
C SER A 112 -4.62 -20.87 6.31
N ALA A 113 -3.61 -21.35 7.04
CA ALA A 113 -3.08 -20.70 8.24
C ALA A 113 -2.42 -19.34 7.94
N ILE A 114 -1.66 -19.25 6.84
CA ILE A 114 -1.08 -17.97 6.38
C ILE A 114 -2.18 -16.99 5.99
N THR A 115 -3.21 -17.44 5.26
CA THR A 115 -4.34 -16.57 4.90
C THR A 115 -5.16 -16.16 6.12
N SER A 116 -5.38 -17.02 7.10
CA SER A 116 -6.10 -16.63 8.32
C SER A 116 -5.32 -15.63 9.15
N LEU A 117 -3.99 -15.80 9.27
CA LEU A 117 -3.12 -14.84 9.94
C LEU A 117 -3.11 -13.47 9.22
N ALA A 118 -3.09 -13.48 7.88
CA ALA A 118 -3.18 -12.25 7.09
C ALA A 118 -4.51 -11.53 7.30
N VAL A 119 -5.64 -12.25 7.31
CA VAL A 119 -6.97 -11.69 7.58
C VAL A 119 -7.04 -11.11 9.00
N VAL A 120 -6.53 -11.81 10.00
CA VAL A 120 -6.45 -11.30 11.39
C VAL A 120 -5.59 -10.03 11.46
N GLY A 121 -4.46 -10.01 10.75
CA GLY A 121 -3.61 -8.82 10.65
C GLY A 121 -4.33 -7.62 10.02
N ILE A 122 -5.07 -7.84 8.93
CA ILE A 122 -5.87 -6.81 8.26
C ILE A 122 -6.94 -6.25 9.20
N VAL A 123 -7.67 -7.12 9.90
CA VAL A 123 -8.69 -6.71 10.88
C VAL A 123 -8.05 -5.92 12.02
N LEU A 124 -6.90 -6.36 12.54
CA LEU A 124 -6.16 -5.65 13.58
C LEU A 124 -5.74 -4.25 13.12
N ILE A 125 -5.24 -4.12 11.88
CA ILE A 125 -4.85 -2.83 11.29
C ILE A 125 -6.06 -1.88 11.19
N LEU A 126 -7.22 -2.39 10.75
CA LEU A 126 -8.44 -1.58 10.68
C LEU A 126 -8.96 -1.17 12.07
N CYS A 127 -8.86 -2.06 13.06
CA CYS A 127 -9.16 -1.74 14.45
C CYS A 127 -8.19 -0.68 15.01
N LEU A 128 -6.91 -0.76 14.68
CA LEU A 128 -5.89 0.22 15.08
C LEU A 128 -6.11 1.59 14.41
N ASP A 129 -6.47 1.64 13.12
CA ASP A 129 -6.83 2.90 12.42
C ASP A 129 -8.06 3.54 13.09
N ARG A 130 -9.10 2.75 13.40
CA ARG A 130 -10.27 3.23 14.15
C ARG A 130 -9.89 3.71 15.56
N TRP A 131 -9.03 2.99 16.27
CA TRP A 131 -8.57 3.40 17.59
C TRP A 131 -7.77 4.71 17.54
N PHE A 132 -6.86 4.85 16.56
CA PHE A 132 -6.03 6.03 16.38
C PHE A 132 -6.87 7.27 16.04
N THR A 133 -7.84 7.14 15.12
CA THR A 133 -8.75 8.26 14.76
C THR A 133 -9.55 8.77 15.96
N VAL A 134 -10.03 7.88 16.83
CA VAL A 134 -10.78 8.26 18.05
C VAL A 134 -9.88 8.90 19.11
N HIS A 135 -8.62 8.47 19.23
CA HIS A 135 -7.71 8.92 20.31
C HIS A 135 -6.74 10.05 19.90
N ALA A 136 -6.67 10.41 18.62
CA ALA A 136 -5.78 11.45 18.10
C ALA A 136 -5.97 12.82 18.80
N ASP A 137 -7.15 13.09 19.35
CA ASP A 137 -7.48 14.33 20.07
C ASP A 137 -6.88 14.41 21.48
N ARG A 138 -6.56 13.27 22.11
CA ARG A 138 -5.83 13.28 23.41
C ARG A 138 -4.39 13.76 23.26
N LEU A 139 -3.85 13.75 22.04
CA LEU A 139 -2.51 14.29 21.74
C LEU A 139 -2.51 15.78 21.40
N GLN A 140 -3.64 16.51 21.51
CA GLN A 140 -3.74 17.93 21.18
C GLN A 140 -3.17 18.29 19.79
N LEU A 141 -3.33 17.39 18.80
CA LEU A 141 -2.92 17.63 17.41
C LEU A 141 -4.00 18.43 16.64
N GLY A 142 -4.51 19.49 17.29
CA GLY A 142 -5.54 20.36 16.73
C GLY A 142 -4.94 21.60 16.06
N GLN A 143 -5.55 21.98 14.93
CA GLN A 143 -5.36 23.19 14.12
C GLN A 143 -4.23 23.11 13.08
N GLU A 144 -4.67 23.07 11.81
CA GLU A 144 -3.85 22.82 10.61
C GLU A 144 -3.18 21.44 10.68
N VAL A 145 -3.02 20.73 9.56
CA VAL A 145 -2.05 19.63 9.57
C VAL A 145 -0.70 20.33 9.67
N SER A 146 -0.22 20.56 10.91
CA SER A 146 1.00 21.33 11.14
C SER A 146 2.07 20.78 10.20
N TYR A 147 2.85 21.66 9.57
CA TYR A 147 3.89 21.22 8.62
C TYR A 147 4.83 20.17 9.24
N SER A 148 4.97 20.19 10.57
CA SER A 148 5.61 19.17 11.41
C SER A 148 4.97 17.77 11.31
N LEU A 149 3.64 17.68 11.33
CA LEU A 149 2.92 16.42 11.13
C LEU A 149 3.08 15.90 9.70
N LEU A 150 3.08 16.78 8.68
CA LEU A 150 3.35 16.37 7.30
C LEU A 150 4.80 15.86 7.13
N LEU A 151 5.76 16.50 7.80
CA LEU A 151 7.14 16.04 7.87
C LEU A 151 7.23 14.64 8.51
N LEU A 152 6.52 14.42 9.63
CA LEU A 152 6.48 13.13 10.32
C LEU A 152 5.82 12.04 9.46
N ILE A 153 4.68 12.35 8.83
CA ILE A 153 4.00 11.44 7.90
C ILE A 153 4.91 11.11 6.73
N GLY A 154 5.62 12.09 6.17
CA GLY A 154 6.64 11.88 5.14
C GLY A 154 7.75 10.94 5.61
N PHE A 155 8.28 11.16 6.81
CA PHE A 155 9.30 10.31 7.41
C PHE A 155 8.82 8.85 7.55
N LEU A 156 7.64 8.64 8.14
CA LEU A 156 7.04 7.31 8.30
C LEU A 156 6.72 6.64 6.96
N THR A 157 6.29 7.40 5.96
CA THR A 157 6.02 6.90 4.60
C THR A 157 7.31 6.50 3.86
N SER A 158 8.47 6.96 4.33
CA SER A 158 9.73 6.70 3.64
C SER A 158 10.21 5.27 3.76
N PHE A 159 9.77 4.53 4.78
CA PHE A 159 10.03 3.09 4.88
C PHE A 159 9.45 2.34 3.67
N HIS A 160 8.29 2.77 3.17
CA HIS A 160 7.71 2.27 1.94
C HIS A 160 8.45 2.78 0.69
N CYS A 161 8.88 4.05 0.68
CA CYS A 161 9.68 4.61 -0.42
C CYS A 161 11.01 3.87 -0.60
N ALA A 162 11.67 3.44 0.48
CA ALA A 162 12.88 2.63 0.41
C ALA A 162 12.62 1.27 -0.27
N GLY A 163 11.43 0.69 -0.08
CA GLY A 163 11.01 -0.54 -0.75
C GLY A 163 10.72 -0.35 -2.24
N MET A 164 9.93 0.68 -2.62
CA MET A 164 9.51 0.88 -4.02
C MET A 164 10.52 1.66 -4.86
N CYS A 165 10.90 2.84 -4.39
CA CYS A 165 11.84 3.72 -5.09
C CYS A 165 13.30 3.24 -4.92
N GLY A 166 13.57 2.30 -4.01
CA GLY A 166 14.90 1.72 -3.82
C GLY A 166 15.46 1.09 -5.10
N SER A 167 14.61 0.47 -5.93
CA SER A 167 15.02 -0.07 -7.23
C SER A 167 15.55 1.00 -8.20
N LEU A 168 14.90 2.17 -8.25
CA LEU A 168 15.32 3.32 -9.05
C LEU A 168 16.64 3.91 -8.54
N MET A 169 16.82 3.87 -7.22
CA MET A 169 18.03 4.34 -6.53
C MET A 169 19.24 3.47 -6.84
N LEU A 170 19.07 2.15 -6.79
CA LEU A 170 20.13 1.18 -7.14
C LEU A 170 20.61 1.37 -8.59
N GLY A 171 19.72 1.73 -9.51
CA GLY A 171 20.05 1.96 -10.92
C GLY A 171 21.13 3.02 -11.15
N TYR A 172 21.07 4.18 -10.46
CA TYR A 172 22.10 5.22 -10.61
C TYR A 172 23.32 4.99 -9.70
N VAL A 173 23.15 4.33 -8.54
CA VAL A 173 24.29 3.95 -7.68
C VAL A 173 25.22 2.99 -8.41
N ALA A 174 24.68 1.98 -9.10
CA ALA A 174 25.46 1.05 -9.91
C ALA A 174 26.26 1.77 -11.01
N LYS A 175 25.69 2.83 -11.62
CA LYS A 175 26.39 3.64 -12.63
C LYS A 175 27.50 4.53 -12.03
N ASN A 176 27.25 5.13 -10.87
CA ASN A 176 28.23 5.98 -10.18
C ASN A 176 29.39 5.18 -9.60
N ALA A 177 29.13 3.96 -9.13
CA ALA A 177 30.16 3.01 -8.73
C ALA A 177 31.13 2.71 -9.88
N ALA A 178 30.61 2.57 -11.11
CA ALA A 178 31.44 2.40 -12.31
C ALA A 178 32.24 3.67 -12.71
N SER A 179 31.87 4.85 -12.20
CA SER A 179 32.51 6.13 -12.52
C SER A 179 33.35 6.71 -11.37
N ALA A 180 33.61 5.93 -10.30
CA ALA A 180 34.35 6.33 -9.10
C ALA A 180 33.86 7.62 -8.42
N SER A 181 32.57 7.97 -8.55
CA SER A 181 31.99 9.16 -7.95
C SER A 181 31.31 8.85 -6.61
N HIS A 182 31.42 9.76 -5.64
CA HIS A 182 30.82 9.56 -4.32
C HIS A 182 29.27 9.47 -4.40
N PRO A 183 28.64 8.42 -3.84
CA PRO A 183 27.20 8.18 -4.00
C PRO A 183 26.32 9.25 -3.34
N PHE A 184 26.83 9.94 -2.30
CA PHE A 184 26.08 10.92 -1.52
C PHE A 184 25.52 12.09 -2.35
N GLY A 185 26.33 12.68 -3.24
CA GLY A 185 25.90 13.80 -4.09
C GLY A 185 24.75 13.42 -5.01
N SER A 186 24.77 12.19 -5.53
CA SER A 186 23.72 11.68 -6.41
C SER A 186 22.40 11.41 -5.66
N HIS A 187 22.48 10.95 -4.42
CA HIS A 187 21.29 10.82 -3.55
C HIS A 187 20.66 12.18 -3.24
N LEU A 188 21.49 13.20 -3.03
CA LEU A 188 21.03 14.56 -2.77
C LEU A 188 20.38 15.19 -4.01
N LEU A 189 20.96 15.00 -5.19
CA LEU A 189 20.37 15.38 -6.48
C LEU A 189 19.02 14.71 -6.72
N TYR A 190 18.92 13.40 -6.47
CA TYR A 190 17.67 12.65 -6.56
C TYR A 190 16.62 13.17 -5.56
N GLY A 191 17.01 13.34 -4.29
CA GLY A 191 16.13 13.86 -3.24
C GLY A 191 15.61 15.25 -3.57
N PHE A 192 16.48 16.14 -4.04
CA PHE A 192 16.10 17.49 -4.46
C PHE A 192 15.14 17.46 -5.66
N GLY A 193 15.43 16.68 -6.69
CA GLY A 193 14.53 16.53 -7.84
C GLY A 193 13.15 15.98 -7.44
N LYS A 194 13.12 15.01 -6.52
CA LYS A 194 11.89 14.44 -5.97
C LYS A 194 11.06 15.46 -5.21
N THR A 195 11.67 16.19 -4.26
CA THR A 195 10.95 17.19 -3.46
C THR A 195 10.45 18.32 -4.36
N LEU A 196 11.26 18.80 -5.30
CA LEU A 196 10.85 19.80 -6.28
C LEU A 196 9.64 19.31 -7.10
N SER A 197 9.68 18.07 -7.59
CA SER A 197 8.55 17.47 -8.31
C SER A 197 7.27 17.42 -7.47
N TYR A 198 7.38 16.97 -6.22
CA TYR A 198 6.25 16.91 -5.30
C TYR A 198 5.66 18.30 -5.06
N THR A 199 6.49 19.31 -4.83
CA THR A 199 6.06 20.70 -4.65
C THR A 199 5.35 21.25 -5.89
N LEU A 200 5.90 21.03 -7.10
CA LEU A 200 5.30 21.50 -8.34
C LEU A 200 3.95 20.84 -8.62
N ILE A 201 3.84 19.52 -8.40
CA ILE A 201 2.58 18.81 -8.57
C ILE A 201 1.58 19.20 -7.48
N GLY A 202 2.03 19.42 -6.24
CA GLY A 202 1.19 19.95 -5.17
C GLY A 202 0.62 21.33 -5.50
N ALA A 203 1.45 22.22 -6.07
CA ALA A 203 1.03 23.52 -6.54
C ALA A 203 -0.05 23.40 -7.64
N LEU A 204 0.17 22.49 -8.60
CA LEU A 204 -0.76 22.22 -9.68
C LEU A 204 -2.09 21.68 -9.16
N PHE A 205 -2.08 20.66 -8.30
CA PHE A 205 -3.31 20.10 -7.74
C PHE A 205 -4.04 21.09 -6.83
N GLY A 206 -3.32 21.89 -6.04
CA GLY A 206 -3.91 22.99 -5.26
C GLY A 206 -4.55 24.07 -6.14
N ALA A 207 -3.93 24.42 -7.27
CA ALA A 207 -4.53 25.30 -8.26
C ALA A 207 -5.78 24.67 -8.89
N LEU A 208 -5.69 23.42 -9.33
CA LEU A 208 -6.81 22.68 -9.94
C LEU A 208 -7.99 22.51 -8.98
N GLY A 209 -7.72 22.40 -7.68
CA GLY A 209 -8.72 22.37 -6.63
C GLY A 209 -9.66 23.57 -6.60
N SER A 210 -9.20 24.74 -7.07
CA SER A 210 -10.04 25.94 -7.19
C SER A 210 -11.04 25.89 -8.35
N VAL A 211 -10.80 25.03 -9.35
CA VAL A 211 -11.60 24.95 -10.59
C VAL A 211 -12.39 23.65 -10.68
N ILE A 212 -11.87 22.56 -10.10
CA ILE A 212 -12.43 21.21 -10.22
C ILE A 212 -12.90 20.74 -8.85
N ALA A 213 -14.21 20.71 -8.67
CA ALA A 213 -14.83 20.01 -7.55
C ALA A 213 -14.73 18.51 -7.79
N PHE A 214 -13.66 17.89 -7.25
CA PHE A 214 -13.52 16.43 -7.27
C PHE A 214 -14.72 15.79 -6.53
N THR A 215 -15.53 15.02 -7.27
CA THR A 215 -16.69 14.37 -6.66
C THR A 215 -16.22 13.34 -5.62
N PRO A 216 -16.95 13.19 -4.50
CA PRO A 216 -16.61 12.19 -3.48
C PRO A 216 -16.50 10.77 -4.03
N VAL A 217 -17.35 10.44 -5.00
CA VAL A 217 -17.34 9.15 -5.69
C VAL A 217 -16.05 8.95 -6.49
N LEU A 218 -15.58 9.95 -7.24
CA LEU A 218 -14.33 9.85 -7.99
C LEU A 218 -13.13 9.71 -7.06
N GLN A 219 -13.08 10.50 -5.97
CA GLN A 219 -12.03 10.37 -4.95
C GLN A 219 -12.06 8.99 -4.29
N GLY A 220 -13.25 8.47 -3.99
CA GLY A 220 -13.46 7.12 -3.46
C GLY A 220 -12.97 6.04 -4.42
N ALA A 221 -13.35 6.12 -5.69
CA ALA A 221 -12.96 5.17 -6.73
C ALA A 221 -11.43 5.14 -6.95
N VAL A 222 -10.78 6.31 -7.02
CA VAL A 222 -9.32 6.40 -7.12
C VAL A 222 -8.65 5.79 -5.89
N GLY A 223 -9.15 6.11 -4.68
CA GLY A 223 -8.64 5.54 -3.43
C GLY A 223 -8.79 4.01 -3.36
N VAL A 224 -9.92 3.47 -3.81
CA VAL A 224 -10.16 2.01 -3.91
C VAL A 224 -9.20 1.37 -4.90
N ALA A 225 -9.08 1.92 -6.12
CA ALA A 225 -8.18 1.40 -7.15
C ALA A 225 -6.72 1.37 -6.68
N ALA A 226 -6.27 2.45 -6.05
CA ALA A 226 -4.93 2.54 -5.51
C ALA A 226 -4.71 1.65 -4.28
N GLY A 227 -5.73 1.46 -3.43
CA GLY A 227 -5.70 0.54 -2.31
C GLY A 227 -5.52 -0.91 -2.78
N ILE A 228 -6.29 -1.33 -3.79
CA ILE A 228 -6.15 -2.65 -4.43
C ILE A 228 -4.75 -2.81 -5.03
N PHE A 229 -4.24 -1.79 -5.73
CA PHE A 229 -2.88 -1.83 -6.28
C PHE A 229 -1.82 -2.03 -5.18
N LEU A 230 -1.87 -1.26 -4.09
CA LEU A 230 -0.92 -1.40 -2.97
C LEU A 230 -1.00 -2.77 -2.29
N LEU A 231 -2.21 -3.33 -2.16
CA LEU A 231 -2.39 -4.67 -1.64
C LEU A 231 -1.72 -5.72 -2.53
N LEU A 232 -1.97 -5.66 -3.85
CA LEU A 232 -1.34 -6.57 -4.82
C LEU A 232 0.18 -6.42 -4.84
N PHE A 233 0.67 -5.18 -4.80
CA PHE A 233 2.11 -4.90 -4.78
C PHE A 233 2.77 -5.36 -3.47
N GLY A 234 2.17 -5.09 -2.32
CA GLY A 234 2.67 -5.55 -1.02
C GLY A 234 2.66 -7.07 -0.91
N LEU A 235 1.62 -7.74 -1.41
CA LEU A 235 1.55 -9.20 -1.51
C LEU A 235 2.64 -9.77 -2.43
N HIS A 236 2.91 -9.11 -3.55
CA HIS A 236 4.02 -9.47 -4.44
C HIS A 236 5.38 -9.37 -3.72
N MET A 237 5.62 -8.30 -2.95
CA MET A 237 6.85 -8.14 -2.15
C MET A 237 7.03 -9.21 -1.06
N LEU A 238 5.93 -9.75 -0.50
CA LEU A 238 5.98 -10.80 0.51
C LEU A 238 6.15 -12.21 -0.07
N GLU A 239 6.17 -12.36 -1.41
CA GLU A 239 6.32 -13.65 -2.11
C GLU A 239 5.27 -14.71 -1.70
N VAL A 240 4.14 -14.30 -1.12
CA VAL A 240 3.13 -15.22 -0.53
C VAL A 240 2.52 -16.15 -1.59
N PHE A 241 2.42 -15.68 -2.83
CA PHE A 241 1.90 -16.43 -3.96
C PHE A 241 2.91 -16.41 -5.11
N SER A 242 3.52 -17.57 -5.43
CA SER A 242 4.42 -17.70 -6.58
C SER A 242 3.75 -17.36 -7.91
N THR A 243 2.42 -17.50 -7.99
CA THR A 243 1.59 -17.18 -9.16
C THR A 243 1.52 -15.68 -9.44
N LEU A 244 1.60 -14.81 -8.43
CA LEU A 244 1.59 -13.35 -8.65
C LEU A 244 2.88 -12.84 -9.32
N ARG A 245 3.98 -13.60 -9.31
CA ARG A 245 5.23 -13.25 -10.02
C ARG A 245 5.08 -13.21 -11.54
N HIS A 246 4.10 -13.93 -12.08
CA HIS A 246 3.80 -13.97 -13.52
C HIS A 246 2.87 -12.83 -13.96
N PHE A 247 2.23 -12.14 -13.00
CA PHE A 247 1.29 -11.07 -13.29
C PHE A 247 2.03 -9.74 -13.46
N GLN A 248 2.76 -9.62 -14.58
CA GLN A 248 3.30 -8.34 -15.01
C GLN A 248 2.35 -7.70 -16.02
N MET A 249 1.96 -6.45 -15.77
CA MET A 249 1.38 -5.62 -16.82
C MET A 249 2.54 -5.27 -17.76
N ILE A 250 2.75 -6.10 -18.78
CA ILE A 250 3.82 -5.92 -19.78
C ILE A 250 3.58 -4.54 -20.40
N THR A 251 4.46 -3.59 -20.11
CA THR A 251 4.38 -2.27 -20.71
C THR A 251 4.54 -2.42 -22.23
N PRO A 252 3.67 -1.81 -23.04
CA PRO A 252 3.78 -1.88 -24.50
C PRO A 252 5.21 -1.54 -24.95
N PRO A 253 5.76 -2.25 -25.94
CA PRO A 253 7.17 -2.13 -26.33
C PRO A 253 7.55 -0.69 -26.73
N LEU A 254 6.59 0.10 -27.19
CA LEU A 254 6.75 1.52 -27.51
C LEU A 254 7.05 2.38 -26.27
N ILE A 255 6.31 2.19 -25.17
CA ILE A 255 6.51 2.88 -23.89
C ILE A 255 7.80 2.38 -23.24
N ARG A 256 8.04 1.07 -23.28
CA ARG A 256 9.27 0.46 -22.75
C ARG A 256 10.53 0.98 -23.46
N ASN A 257 10.49 1.13 -24.79
CA ASN A 257 11.62 1.64 -25.57
C ASN A 257 11.80 3.15 -25.39
N PHE A 258 10.71 3.92 -25.27
CA PHE A 258 10.79 5.37 -25.00
C PHE A 258 11.35 5.65 -23.60
N VAL A 259 10.75 5.07 -22.56
CA VAL A 259 11.18 5.23 -21.17
C VAL A 259 12.55 4.61 -20.96
N GLY A 260 12.82 3.42 -21.52
CA GLY A 260 14.11 2.75 -21.44
C GLY A 260 15.25 3.52 -22.13
N ASN A 261 15.00 4.12 -23.31
CA ASN A 261 16.00 4.96 -23.98
C ASN A 261 16.18 6.31 -23.28
N ALA A 262 15.12 6.93 -22.76
CA ALA A 262 15.22 8.16 -21.96
C ALA A 262 15.99 7.91 -20.66
N TYR A 263 15.75 6.79 -19.99
CA TYR A 263 16.45 6.38 -18.76
C TYR A 263 17.92 6.03 -19.01
N ARG A 264 18.23 5.36 -20.13
CA ARG A 264 19.62 5.09 -20.56
C ARG A 264 20.37 6.36 -21.00
N ARG A 265 19.69 7.33 -21.64
CA ARG A 265 20.29 8.63 -22.02
C ARG A 265 20.46 9.59 -20.86
N HIS A 266 19.51 9.63 -19.93
CA HIS A 266 19.47 10.58 -18.81
C HIS A 266 19.52 9.84 -17.48
N SER A 267 20.65 9.19 -17.18
CA SER A 267 20.91 8.64 -15.85
C SER A 267 21.30 9.72 -14.83
N ASN A 268 20.81 10.96 -15.01
CA ASN A 268 21.03 12.03 -14.06
C ASN A 268 20.08 11.80 -12.87
N PRO A 269 20.60 11.58 -11.65
CA PRO A 269 19.79 11.34 -10.46
C PRO A 269 18.70 12.40 -10.24
N PHE A 270 18.97 13.65 -10.62
CA PHE A 270 18.01 14.75 -10.53
C PHE A 270 16.79 14.54 -11.43
N ILE A 271 16.98 14.10 -12.67
CA ILE A 271 15.88 13.85 -13.62
C ILE A 271 15.05 12.66 -13.15
N ILE A 272 15.71 11.61 -12.64
CA ILE A 272 15.02 10.45 -12.06
C ILE A 272 14.16 10.90 -10.85
N GLY A 273 14.71 11.77 -10.01
CA GLY A 273 13.96 12.40 -8.90
C GLY A 273 12.78 13.23 -9.40
N LEU A 274 12.98 14.05 -10.43
CA LEU A 274 11.93 14.89 -11.00
C LEU A 274 10.77 14.05 -11.58
N LEU A 275 11.08 12.93 -12.22
CA LEU A 275 10.09 12.00 -12.75
C LEU A 275 9.38 11.21 -11.63
N ASN A 276 9.97 11.11 -10.43
CA ASN A 276 9.38 10.36 -9.34
C ASN A 276 8.05 10.95 -8.82
N GLY A 277 7.87 12.27 -8.88
CA GLY A 277 6.56 12.89 -8.59
C GLY A 277 5.48 12.53 -9.60
N LEU A 278 5.84 12.20 -10.84
CA LEU A 278 4.89 11.73 -11.84
C LEU A 278 4.49 10.26 -11.64
N MET A 279 5.08 9.56 -10.67
CA MET A 279 4.65 8.22 -10.31
C MET A 279 3.35 8.28 -9.51
N ILE A 280 2.25 8.43 -10.24
CA ILE A 280 0.87 8.46 -9.72
C ILE A 280 0.56 7.18 -8.92
N ILE A 281 1.33 6.11 -9.06
CA ILE A 281 1.10 4.80 -8.44
C ILE A 281 1.40 4.77 -6.92
N CYS A 282 2.07 5.79 -6.36
CA CYS A 282 2.36 5.85 -4.92
C CYS A 282 1.14 6.31 -4.11
N GLY A 283 0.44 5.38 -3.43
CA GLY A 283 -0.82 5.67 -2.71
C GLY A 283 -0.73 6.80 -1.67
N PRO A 284 0.28 6.85 -0.77
CA PRO A 284 0.43 7.98 0.15
C PRO A 284 0.59 9.33 -0.57
N LEU A 285 1.29 9.34 -1.70
CA LEU A 285 1.49 10.52 -2.52
C LEU A 285 0.18 10.96 -3.20
N GLN A 286 -0.64 10.02 -3.68
CA GLN A 286 -1.99 10.31 -4.18
C GLN A 286 -2.87 10.96 -3.12
N ALA A 287 -2.85 10.46 -1.88
CA ALA A 287 -3.61 11.05 -0.78
C ALA A 287 -3.20 12.51 -0.53
N MET A 288 -1.90 12.81 -0.63
CA MET A 288 -1.39 14.18 -0.55
C MET A 288 -1.81 15.04 -1.75
N TYR A 289 -1.87 14.50 -2.97
CA TYR A 289 -2.39 15.24 -4.14
C TYR A 289 -3.87 15.61 -3.99
N VAL A 290 -4.68 14.69 -3.48
CA VAL A 290 -6.10 14.96 -3.21
C VAL A 290 -6.25 15.97 -2.07
N MET A 291 -5.42 15.88 -1.03
CA MET A 291 -5.38 16.86 0.06
C MET A 291 -4.97 18.25 -0.45
N ALA A 292 -3.96 18.33 -1.32
CA ALA A 292 -3.56 19.56 -2.01
C ALA A 292 -4.69 20.14 -2.85
N ALA A 293 -5.40 19.32 -3.63
CA ALA A 293 -6.59 19.79 -4.33
C ALA A 293 -7.69 20.28 -3.39
N GLY A 294 -7.80 19.71 -2.19
CA GLY A 294 -8.76 20.15 -1.18
C GLY A 294 -8.52 21.56 -0.63
N THR A 295 -7.29 22.09 -0.71
CA THR A 295 -7.01 23.46 -0.21
C THR A 295 -7.54 24.54 -1.14
N GLY A 296 -7.69 24.25 -2.43
CA GLY A 296 -8.08 25.26 -3.43
C GLY A 296 -7.05 26.40 -3.62
N HIS A 297 -5.87 26.29 -3.01
CA HIS A 297 -4.78 27.25 -3.11
C HIS A 297 -3.47 26.57 -3.50
N TRP A 298 -2.88 27.05 -4.59
CA TRP A 298 -1.62 26.56 -5.15
C TRP A 298 -0.45 26.67 -4.18
N ILE A 299 -0.35 27.74 -3.38
CA ILE A 299 0.73 27.92 -2.40
C ILE A 299 0.60 26.91 -1.25
N GLU A 300 -0.59 26.70 -0.72
CA GLU A 300 -0.85 25.74 0.35
C GLU A 300 -0.61 24.30 -0.14
N GLY A 301 -1.09 23.96 -1.34
CA GLY A 301 -0.82 22.67 -1.97
C GLY A 301 0.67 22.42 -2.19
N ALA A 302 1.42 23.44 -2.62
CA ALA A 302 2.88 23.38 -2.77
C ALA A 302 3.59 23.16 -1.43
N ALA A 303 3.22 23.93 -0.40
CA ALA A 303 3.80 23.85 0.93
C ALA A 303 3.58 22.46 1.56
N MET A 304 2.37 21.93 1.48
CA MET A 304 2.06 20.61 2.04
C MET A 304 2.95 19.52 1.46
N LEU A 305 3.09 19.48 0.13
CA LEU A 305 3.90 18.46 -0.53
C LEU A 305 5.41 18.72 -0.41
N PHE A 306 5.82 19.96 -0.24
CA PHE A 306 7.20 20.31 0.08
C PHE A 306 7.61 19.72 1.44
N PHE A 307 6.83 19.97 2.50
CA PHE A 307 7.14 19.43 3.84
C PHE A 307 7.02 17.91 3.89
N PHE A 308 6.02 17.33 3.20
CA PHE A 308 5.94 15.88 3.04
C PHE A 308 7.17 15.32 2.32
N GLY A 309 7.60 15.94 1.21
CA GLY A 309 8.77 15.56 0.44
C GLY A 309 10.06 15.64 1.26
N LEU A 310 10.26 16.75 1.99
CA LEU A 310 11.36 16.92 2.95
C LEU A 310 11.36 15.85 4.02
N GLY A 311 10.19 15.52 4.58
CA GLY A 311 10.04 14.44 5.55
C GLY A 311 10.55 13.11 5.00
N THR A 312 10.50 12.92 3.67
CA THR A 312 11.01 11.70 3.06
C THR A 312 12.53 11.59 2.87
N LEU A 313 13.23 12.71 2.93
CA LEU A 313 14.66 12.77 2.64
C LEU A 313 15.55 12.09 3.70
N PRO A 314 15.35 12.29 5.02
CA PRO A 314 16.24 11.73 6.05
C PRO A 314 16.40 10.22 5.93
N LEU A 315 15.29 9.50 5.71
CA LEU A 315 15.35 8.04 5.60
C LEU A 315 15.85 7.60 4.21
N LEU A 316 15.54 8.31 3.12
CA LEU A 316 16.05 7.97 1.78
C LEU A 316 17.57 8.18 1.66
N LEU A 317 18.06 9.33 2.13
CA LEU A 317 19.50 9.63 2.20
C LEU A 317 20.19 8.69 3.19
N GLY A 318 19.54 8.48 4.35
CA GLY A 318 19.96 7.53 5.36
C GLY A 318 20.09 6.13 4.78
N PHE A 319 19.10 5.63 4.05
CA PHE A 319 19.08 4.28 3.47
C PHE A 319 20.19 4.07 2.42
N GLY A 320 20.59 5.10 1.66
CA GLY A 320 21.71 5.00 0.72
C GLY A 320 23.05 4.78 1.41
N PHE A 321 23.25 5.44 2.55
CA PHE A 321 24.41 5.22 3.40
C PHE A 321 24.27 3.91 4.21
N LEU A 322 23.10 3.67 4.80
CA LEU A 322 22.82 2.49 5.62
C LEU A 322 22.96 1.22 4.79
N THR A 323 22.49 1.16 3.54
CA THR A 323 22.66 -0.02 2.68
C THR A 323 24.12 -0.36 2.40
N SER A 324 25.04 0.62 2.43
CA SER A 324 26.48 0.35 2.36
C SER A 324 27.07 -0.21 3.67
N LEU A 325 26.40 0.02 4.80
CA LEU A 325 26.76 -0.50 6.12
C LEU A 325 25.95 -1.74 6.54
N LEU A 326 24.82 -2.00 5.88
CA LEU A 326 23.92 -3.09 6.16
C LEU A 326 24.43 -4.35 5.46
N SER A 327 24.55 -5.42 6.24
CA SER A 327 24.79 -6.77 5.74
C SER A 327 23.81 -7.15 4.63
N ALA A 328 24.29 -7.84 3.59
CA ALA A 328 23.47 -8.44 2.52
C ALA A 328 22.32 -9.32 3.05
N SER A 329 22.42 -9.81 4.30
CA SER A 329 21.37 -10.60 4.95
C SER A 329 20.21 -9.77 5.54
N LEU A 330 20.37 -8.45 5.73
CA LEU A 330 19.35 -7.59 6.34
C LEU A 330 18.44 -6.91 5.30
N THR A 331 18.98 -6.59 4.12
CA THR A 331 18.22 -6.03 2.98
C THR A 331 16.95 -6.83 2.64
N PRO A 332 16.99 -8.17 2.44
CA PRO A 332 15.77 -8.93 2.12
C PRO A 332 14.75 -8.93 3.27
N ARG A 333 15.19 -8.90 4.53
CA ARG A 333 14.28 -8.83 5.70
C ARG A 333 13.59 -7.47 5.78
N LEU A 334 14.31 -6.40 5.50
CA LEU A 334 13.80 -5.04 5.49
C LEU A 334 12.80 -4.82 4.34
N LEU A 335 13.07 -5.38 3.16
CA LEU A 335 12.12 -5.38 2.04
C LEU A 335 10.83 -6.14 2.40
N LYS A 336 10.92 -7.32 3.02
CA LYS A 336 9.74 -8.05 3.52
C LYS A 336 8.98 -7.28 4.59
N ALA A 337 9.68 -6.62 5.52
CA ALA A 337 9.06 -5.74 6.51
C ALA A 337 8.31 -4.55 5.86
N SER A 338 8.90 -3.94 4.82
CA SER A 338 8.25 -2.87 4.06
C SER A 338 6.98 -3.36 3.35
N GLY A 339 6.97 -4.62 2.87
CA GLY A 339 5.78 -5.27 2.28
C GLY A 339 4.58 -5.29 3.22
N PHE A 340 4.77 -5.63 4.49
CA PHE A 340 3.70 -5.58 5.50
C PHE A 340 3.17 -4.16 5.71
N LEU A 341 4.07 -3.17 5.77
CA LEU A 341 3.68 -1.75 5.87
C LEU A 341 2.86 -1.32 4.64
N VAL A 342 3.26 -1.73 3.43
CA VAL A 342 2.52 -1.42 2.19
C VAL A 342 1.11 -1.98 2.24
N ILE A 343 0.96 -3.23 2.67
CA ILE A 343 -0.34 -3.87 2.82
C ILE A 343 -1.18 -3.11 3.83
N ALA A 344 -0.63 -2.74 4.98
CA ALA A 344 -1.34 -1.96 5.98
C ALA A 344 -1.86 -0.63 5.43
N LEU A 345 -1.02 0.12 4.72
CA LEU A 345 -1.43 1.36 4.06
C LEU A 345 -2.47 1.12 2.95
N GLY A 346 -2.33 0.03 2.19
CA GLY A 346 -3.28 -0.38 1.17
C GLY A 346 -4.66 -0.71 1.72
N VAL A 347 -4.73 -1.45 2.84
CA VAL A 347 -5.98 -1.74 3.57
C VAL A 347 -6.67 -0.46 4.03
N ILE A 348 -5.93 0.43 4.69
CA ILE A 348 -6.47 1.68 5.21
C ILE A 348 -7.01 2.54 4.07
N MET A 349 -6.26 2.67 2.98
CA MET A 349 -6.65 3.48 1.83
C MET A 349 -7.85 2.89 1.08
N LEU A 350 -7.90 1.56 0.94
CA LEU A 350 -9.05 0.86 0.39
C LEU A 350 -10.32 1.13 1.21
N ASN A 351 -10.24 0.99 2.53
CA ASN A 351 -11.37 1.24 3.42
C ASN A 351 -11.86 2.69 3.34
N ARG A 352 -10.94 3.67 3.40
CA ARG A 352 -11.29 5.10 3.26
C ARG A 352 -11.91 5.42 1.90
N GLY A 353 -11.43 4.78 0.83
CA GLY A 353 -12.02 4.85 -0.49
C GLY A 353 -13.47 4.34 -0.51
N LEU A 354 -13.71 3.16 0.07
CA LEU A 354 -15.05 2.56 0.16
C LEU A 354 -16.04 3.45 0.92
N VAL A 355 -15.63 4.04 2.05
CA VAL A 355 -16.47 4.99 2.81
C VAL A 355 -16.94 6.14 1.91
N LYS A 356 -16.03 6.74 1.12
CA LYS A 356 -16.36 7.86 0.22
C LYS A 356 -17.30 7.48 -0.94
N THR A 357 -17.25 6.23 -1.40
CA THR A 357 -18.16 5.76 -2.47
C THR A 357 -19.60 5.60 -1.99
N GLY A 358 -19.85 5.48 -0.68
CA GLY A 358 -21.19 5.29 -0.11
C GLY A 358 -21.82 3.91 -0.41
N THR A 359 -21.04 2.95 -0.91
CA THR A 359 -21.50 1.59 -1.27
C THR A 359 -21.93 0.76 -0.05
N GLY A 360 -21.54 1.16 1.15
CA GLY A 360 -21.86 0.43 2.39
C GLY A 360 -21.17 -0.93 2.50
N ILE A 361 -20.00 -1.09 1.86
CA ILE A 361 -19.11 -2.26 1.97
C ILE A 361 -17.87 -1.91 2.82
N ASP A 362 -17.82 -0.71 3.41
CA ASP A 362 -16.72 -0.31 4.27
C ASP A 362 -16.71 -1.09 5.60
N PHE A 363 -15.56 -1.04 6.28
CA PHE A 363 -15.36 -1.77 7.53
C PHE A 363 -16.36 -1.34 8.62
N ASN A 364 -16.68 -0.05 8.73
CA ASN A 364 -17.58 0.43 9.79
C ASN A 364 -19.02 -0.01 9.55
N THR A 365 -19.51 0.04 8.31
CA THR A 365 -20.84 -0.46 7.97
C THR A 365 -20.92 -1.98 8.08
N THR A 366 -19.88 -2.71 7.67
CA THR A 366 -19.85 -4.18 7.80
C THR A 366 -19.85 -4.62 9.25
N VAL A 367 -19.03 -3.98 10.10
CA VAL A 367 -19.04 -4.23 11.56
C VAL A 367 -20.38 -3.83 12.17
N ALA A 368 -20.99 -2.71 11.73
CA ALA A 368 -22.31 -2.32 12.19
C ALA A 368 -23.40 -3.34 11.81
N ARG A 369 -23.39 -3.87 10.58
CA ARG A 369 -24.32 -4.94 10.13
C ARG A 369 -24.15 -6.20 10.98
N LEU A 370 -22.91 -6.65 11.16
CA LEU A 370 -22.60 -7.82 11.98
C LEU A 370 -23.01 -7.61 13.44
N SER A 371 -22.78 -6.42 14.00
CA SER A 371 -23.22 -6.07 15.34
C SER A 371 -24.74 -6.03 15.48
N GLN A 372 -25.46 -5.62 14.42
CA GLN A 372 -26.92 -5.61 14.38
C GLN A 372 -27.50 -7.04 14.25
N GLU A 373 -26.81 -7.96 13.57
CA GLU A 373 -27.19 -9.38 13.57
C GLU A 373 -26.91 -10.07 14.91
N LEU A 374 -25.78 -9.75 15.57
CA LEU A 374 -25.40 -10.33 16.87
C LEU A 374 -26.16 -9.70 18.05
N SER A 375 -26.57 -8.45 17.91
CA SER A 375 -27.27 -7.65 18.91
C SER A 375 -28.23 -6.71 18.19
N PRO A 376 -29.40 -7.22 17.73
CA PRO A 376 -30.44 -6.37 17.16
C PRO A 376 -30.72 -5.24 18.15
N ALA A 377 -30.56 -4.01 17.68
CA ALA A 377 -30.59 -2.82 18.51
C ALA A 377 -31.81 -2.85 19.43
N LEU A 378 -31.54 -2.89 20.74
CA LEU A 378 -32.55 -2.62 21.75
C LEU A 378 -32.97 -1.16 21.56
N TRP A 379 -34.26 -0.96 21.29
CA TRP A 379 -34.90 0.33 21.19
C TRP A 379 -34.50 1.20 22.39
N VAL A 380 -33.88 2.35 22.11
CA VAL A 380 -33.83 3.45 23.09
C VAL A 380 -35.09 4.25 22.84
N ASP A 381 -35.98 4.26 23.82
CA ASP A 381 -37.17 5.11 23.82
C ASP A 381 -36.73 6.57 23.59
N SER A 382 -36.95 7.06 22.37
CA SER A 382 -37.00 8.50 22.13
C SER A 382 -38.46 8.91 22.35
N PRO A 383 -38.74 9.89 23.22
CA PRO A 383 -40.09 10.21 23.63
C PRO A 383 -40.98 10.46 22.41
N SER A 384 -42.06 9.69 22.34
CA SER A 384 -43.13 9.82 21.37
C SER A 384 -43.90 11.12 21.61
N ALA A 385 -43.60 12.14 20.81
CA ALA A 385 -44.52 13.20 20.44
C ALA A 385 -43.77 14.16 19.52
N ASP A 386 -43.74 13.85 18.22
CA ASP A 386 -43.75 14.82 17.12
C ASP A 386 -43.50 14.08 15.80
N GLN A 387 -44.10 14.57 14.72
CA GLN A 387 -43.88 14.08 13.35
C GLN A 387 -42.44 14.32 12.84
N LEU A 388 -41.51 14.68 13.74
CA LEU A 388 -40.17 15.18 13.46
C LEU A 388 -39.16 14.51 14.42
N GLN A 389 -38.13 13.89 13.86
CA GLN A 389 -37.06 13.25 14.63
C GLN A 389 -35.93 14.26 14.86
N ILE A 390 -35.59 14.54 16.11
CA ILE A 390 -34.50 15.48 16.42
C ILE A 390 -33.26 14.68 16.83
N ILE A 391 -32.16 14.86 16.09
CA ILE A 391 -30.85 14.28 16.43
C ILE A 391 -29.83 15.38 16.69
N THR A 392 -28.98 15.21 17.71
CA THR A 392 -27.97 16.20 18.09
C THR A 392 -26.58 15.58 18.01
N MET A 393 -25.66 16.32 17.39
CA MET A 393 -24.26 15.92 17.23
C MET A 393 -23.34 17.09 17.56
N GLU A 394 -22.24 16.78 18.23
CA GLU A 394 -21.12 17.71 18.42
C GLU A 394 -19.99 17.38 17.45
N VAL A 395 -19.43 18.43 16.84
CA VAL A 395 -18.24 18.33 16.00
C VAL A 395 -17.05 18.83 16.81
N LEU A 396 -16.18 17.88 17.14
CA LEU A 396 -14.94 18.07 17.89
C LEU A 396 -13.76 17.96 16.92
N SER A 397 -12.57 18.34 17.38
CA SER A 397 -11.31 18.06 16.69
C SER A 397 -11.05 16.56 16.55
N SER A 398 -11.50 15.74 17.51
CA SER A 398 -11.49 14.25 17.46
C SER A 398 -12.38 13.64 16.39
N GLY A 399 -13.38 14.36 15.91
CA GLY A 399 -14.42 13.80 15.05
C GLY A 399 -15.83 14.13 15.53
N TYR A 400 -16.74 13.18 15.36
CA TYR A 400 -18.17 13.37 15.56
C TYR A 400 -18.67 12.61 16.80
N SER A 401 -19.43 13.27 17.66
CA SER A 401 -19.97 12.65 18.86
C SER A 401 -21.43 13.09 19.12
N PRO A 402 -22.40 12.16 19.17
CA PRO A 402 -22.30 10.77 18.72
C PRO A 402 -22.14 10.68 17.19
N ASN A 403 -21.54 9.60 16.70
CA ASN A 403 -21.37 9.32 15.26
C ASN A 403 -22.31 8.23 14.72
N GLN A 404 -23.25 7.76 15.54
CA GLN A 404 -24.24 6.74 15.17
C GLN A 404 -25.62 7.20 15.64
N PHE A 405 -26.59 7.16 14.72
CA PHE A 405 -27.97 7.50 15.03
C PHE A 405 -28.93 6.46 14.45
N THR A 406 -30.00 6.18 15.17
CA THR A 406 -31.11 5.34 14.69
C THR A 406 -32.26 6.24 14.26
N LEU A 407 -32.73 6.07 13.04
CA LEU A 407 -33.76 6.90 12.38
C LEU A 407 -34.92 6.02 11.92
N ARG A 408 -36.11 6.61 11.85
CA ARG A 408 -37.31 6.00 11.27
C ARG A 408 -37.46 6.38 9.81
N LYS A 409 -37.77 5.39 8.96
CA LYS A 409 -38.04 5.60 7.54
C LYS A 409 -39.25 6.52 7.33
N GLY A 410 -39.15 7.45 6.38
CA GLY A 410 -40.26 8.31 5.98
C GLY A 410 -40.66 9.41 6.98
N VAL A 411 -39.96 9.54 8.12
CA VAL A 411 -40.21 10.61 9.10
C VAL A 411 -39.09 11.66 8.99
N PRO A 412 -39.41 12.96 8.82
CA PRO A 412 -38.40 14.01 8.66
C PRO A 412 -37.47 14.10 9.88
N VAL A 413 -36.18 14.29 9.63
CA VAL A 413 -35.12 14.37 10.62
C VAL A 413 -34.55 15.77 10.64
N LYS A 414 -34.52 16.37 11.83
CA LYS A 414 -33.86 17.64 12.12
C LYS A 414 -32.54 17.36 12.85
N TRP A 415 -31.44 17.55 12.13
CA TRP A 415 -30.10 17.29 12.62
C TRP A 415 -29.46 18.57 13.15
N LEU A 416 -29.35 18.68 14.46
CA LEU A 416 -28.63 19.75 15.15
C LEU A 416 -27.15 19.40 15.22
N ILE A 417 -26.33 20.15 14.52
CA ILE A 417 -24.89 19.99 14.45
C ILE A 417 -24.25 21.15 15.18
N ASN A 418 -23.63 20.90 16.33
CA ASN A 418 -22.90 21.90 17.09
C ASN A 418 -21.39 21.81 16.79
N ALA A 419 -20.90 22.70 15.95
CA ALA A 419 -19.48 22.76 15.60
C ALA A 419 -18.68 23.53 16.66
N LYS A 420 -18.10 22.78 17.62
CA LYS A 420 -17.24 23.33 18.68
C LYS A 420 -15.80 23.56 18.21
N ALA A 421 -15.29 22.69 17.34
CA ALA A 421 -13.95 22.83 16.77
C ALA A 421 -13.90 22.35 15.32
N LEU A 422 -13.64 23.27 14.39
CA LEU A 422 -13.49 22.96 12.97
C LEU A 422 -12.02 22.76 12.58
N THR A 423 -11.79 21.75 11.76
CA THR A 423 -10.50 21.42 11.13
C THR A 423 -10.70 21.35 9.63
N GLN A 424 -9.61 21.39 8.87
CA GLN A 424 -9.67 21.15 7.42
C GLN A 424 -10.30 19.80 7.08
N CYS A 425 -10.19 18.80 7.96
CA CYS A 425 -10.75 17.46 7.76
C CYS A 425 -12.27 17.40 8.00
N ASN A 426 -12.78 18.03 9.07
CA ASN A 426 -14.18 17.87 9.49
C ASN A 426 -15.13 18.95 8.94
N ARG A 427 -14.62 19.99 8.26
CA ARG A 427 -15.37 21.15 7.73
C ARG A 427 -16.52 20.81 6.77
N VAL A 428 -16.48 19.65 6.13
CA VAL A 428 -17.54 19.21 5.21
C VAL A 428 -17.96 17.80 5.56
N ILE A 429 -19.27 17.61 5.77
CA ILE A 429 -19.91 16.30 5.93
C ILE A 429 -20.54 15.90 4.60
N LEU A 430 -20.33 14.64 4.23
CA LEU A 430 -20.88 14.02 3.04
C LEU A 430 -21.78 12.85 3.45
N VAL A 431 -23.00 12.84 2.91
CA VAL A 431 -23.92 11.70 2.99
C VAL A 431 -24.21 11.26 1.54
N PRO A 432 -23.38 10.37 0.96
CA PRO A 432 -23.44 10.08 -0.48
C PRO A 432 -24.81 9.57 -0.95
N GLN A 433 -25.45 8.69 -0.17
CA GLN A 433 -26.74 8.09 -0.52
C GLN A 433 -27.90 9.09 -0.51
N TYR A 434 -27.78 10.18 0.25
CA TYR A 434 -28.78 11.25 0.29
C TYR A 434 -28.41 12.44 -0.58
N HIS A 435 -27.28 12.37 -1.29
CA HIS A 435 -26.71 13.49 -2.04
C HIS A 435 -26.52 14.78 -1.20
N LEU A 436 -26.35 14.64 0.12
CA LEU A 436 -26.14 15.76 1.02
C LEU A 436 -24.66 16.09 1.13
N ARG A 437 -24.32 17.36 0.86
CA ARG A 437 -23.01 17.96 1.14
C ARG A 437 -23.23 19.15 2.08
N ILE A 438 -22.83 18.99 3.33
CA ILE A 438 -23.08 19.95 4.40
C ILE A 438 -21.75 20.64 4.72
N GLU A 439 -21.67 21.94 4.44
CA GLU A 439 -20.53 22.76 4.86
C GLU A 439 -20.76 23.31 6.28
N LEU A 440 -19.84 22.98 7.18
CA LEU A 440 -19.94 23.34 8.58
C LEU A 440 -19.39 24.74 8.83
N LYS A 441 -20.12 25.49 9.66
CA LYS A 441 -19.75 26.79 10.23
C LYS A 441 -19.68 26.63 11.74
N GLU A 442 -18.80 27.40 12.39
CA GLU A 442 -18.69 27.37 13.85
C GLU A 442 -20.03 27.70 14.52
N GLY A 443 -20.35 26.97 15.59
CA GLY A 443 -21.63 27.08 16.30
C GLY A 443 -22.69 26.08 15.84
N LEU A 444 -23.95 26.37 16.17
CA LEU A 444 -25.06 25.46 15.95
C LEU A 444 -25.66 25.64 14.55
N GLN A 445 -25.71 24.56 13.79
CA GLN A 445 -26.37 24.48 12.49
C GLN A 445 -27.46 23.41 12.52
N THR A 446 -28.50 23.60 11.71
CA THR A 446 -29.59 22.64 11.59
C THR A 446 -29.75 22.22 10.15
N ILE A 447 -29.81 20.92 9.91
CA ILE A 447 -30.03 20.32 8.59
C ILE A 447 -31.28 19.45 8.66
N GLU A 448 -32.16 19.58 7.68
CA GLU A 448 -33.37 18.78 7.58
C GLU A 448 -33.27 17.83 6.39
N PHE A 449 -33.56 16.56 6.61
CA PHE A 449 -33.60 15.55 5.56
C PHE A 449 -34.62 14.45 5.90
N MET A 450 -35.02 13.67 4.90
CA MET A 450 -35.96 12.57 5.06
C MET A 450 -35.31 11.26 4.60
N PRO A 451 -35.21 10.22 5.45
CA PRO A 451 -34.66 8.93 5.06
C PRO A 451 -35.67 8.16 4.17
N PRO A 452 -35.35 7.90 2.89
CA PRO A 452 -36.28 7.29 1.93
C PRO A 452 -36.34 5.76 2.05
N GLU A 453 -35.24 5.12 2.45
CA GLU A 453 -35.07 3.66 2.42
C GLU A 453 -34.50 3.13 3.73
N ASN A 454 -34.78 1.87 4.03
CA ASN A 454 -34.22 1.18 5.20
C ASN A 454 -32.78 0.78 4.95
N GLY A 455 -31.99 0.73 6.02
CA GLY A 455 -30.63 0.20 5.96
C GLY A 455 -29.62 1.02 6.76
N ILE A 456 -28.36 0.61 6.66
CA ILE A 456 -27.23 1.31 7.27
C ILE A 456 -26.63 2.24 6.22
N ILE A 457 -26.70 3.53 6.52
CA ILE A 457 -26.35 4.60 5.60
C ILE A 457 -25.09 5.27 6.14
N PRO A 458 -23.92 4.99 5.54
CA PRO A 458 -22.67 5.61 5.96
C PRO A 458 -22.64 7.08 5.55
N TRP A 459 -22.07 7.89 6.42
CA TRP A 459 -21.69 9.26 6.15
C TRP A 459 -20.29 9.50 6.71
N SER A 460 -19.61 10.52 6.22
CA SER A 460 -18.27 10.83 6.70
C SER A 460 -17.90 12.29 6.44
N CYS A 461 -16.77 12.72 7.00
CA CYS A 461 -16.13 13.92 6.51
C CYS A 461 -15.70 13.79 5.03
N TRP A 462 -15.39 14.90 4.35
CA TRP A 462 -14.97 14.87 2.94
C TRP A 462 -13.70 14.05 2.67
N MET A 463 -12.87 13.84 3.69
CA MET A 463 -11.67 13.00 3.62
C MET A 463 -11.96 11.51 3.87
N GLY A 464 -13.15 11.14 4.34
CA GLY A 464 -13.48 9.76 4.71
C GLY A 464 -12.79 9.27 5.99
N MET A 465 -12.19 10.19 6.77
CA MET A 465 -11.44 9.85 7.99
C MET A 465 -12.32 9.75 9.23
N ASN A 466 -13.36 10.58 9.33
CA ASN A 466 -14.30 10.59 10.44
C ASN A 466 -15.63 10.00 9.96
N PRO A 467 -15.85 8.69 10.09
CA PRO A 467 -17.06 8.03 9.65
C PRO A 467 -18.16 8.12 10.72
N GLY A 468 -19.40 8.13 10.24
CA GLY A 468 -20.60 7.92 11.03
C GLY A 468 -21.62 7.10 10.26
N ILE A 469 -22.66 6.66 10.96
CA ILE A 469 -23.71 5.81 10.38
C ILE A 469 -25.10 6.24 10.83
N PHE A 470 -26.04 6.22 9.89
CA PHE A 470 -27.47 6.24 10.18
C PHE A 470 -28.02 4.83 10.05
N ILE A 471 -28.74 4.35 11.05
CA ILE A 471 -29.46 3.08 11.01
C ILE A 471 -30.93 3.40 10.80
N VAL A 472 -31.45 3.18 9.59
CA VAL A 472 -32.86 3.45 9.27
C VAL A 472 -33.69 2.18 9.43
N VAL A 473 -34.70 2.24 10.28
CA VAL A 473 -35.62 1.13 10.61
C VAL A 473 -37.08 1.49 10.28
N GLU A 474 -37.90 0.45 10.07
CA GLU A 474 -39.36 0.56 10.00
C GLU A 474 -40.00 0.47 11.38
N ASP A 475 -41.17 1.10 11.55
CA ASP A 475 -41.95 1.00 12.79
C ASP A 475 -42.44 -0.45 13.01
N GLY A 476 -42.15 -1.01 14.20
CA GLY A 476 -42.62 -2.33 14.64
C GLY A 476 -42.91 -2.35 16.15
N PRO A 477 -43.75 -3.26 16.66
CA PRO A 477 -44.21 -3.23 18.06
C PRO A 477 -43.07 -3.54 19.05
N PRO A 478 -43.09 -2.94 20.25
CA PRO A 478 -42.00 -3.06 21.22
C PRO A 478 -41.90 -4.49 21.78
N LEU A 479 -40.72 -5.10 21.66
CA LEU A 479 -40.41 -6.38 22.31
C LEU A 479 -39.76 -6.13 23.68
N LYS A 480 -40.31 -6.77 24.72
CA LYS A 480 -39.89 -6.65 26.12
C LYS A 480 -38.42 -7.06 26.32
N GLN A 481 -37.71 -6.28 27.13
CA GLN A 481 -36.31 -6.46 27.52
C GLN A 481 -36.04 -7.83 28.15
N GLN A 482 -35.29 -8.69 27.46
CA GLN A 482 -34.57 -9.84 28.03
C GLN A 482 -33.20 -9.96 27.37
N GLY A 483 -32.35 -8.94 27.49
CA GLY A 483 -31.11 -8.82 26.70
C GLY A 483 -29.79 -9.08 27.42
N THR A 484 -29.69 -8.85 28.73
CA THR A 484 -28.39 -8.80 29.41
C THR A 484 -27.99 -10.12 30.06
N GLU A 485 -28.93 -10.90 30.61
CA GLU A 485 -28.61 -12.20 31.23
C GLU A 485 -28.38 -13.31 30.19
N ALA A 486 -29.07 -13.27 29.06
CA ALA A 486 -28.95 -14.27 28.00
C ALA A 486 -27.60 -14.20 27.26
N MET A 487 -27.09 -12.99 27.00
CA MET A 487 -25.76 -12.81 26.37
C MET A 487 -24.63 -13.27 27.29
N ALA A 488 -24.69 -12.97 28.59
CA ALA A 488 -23.67 -13.43 29.55
C ALA A 488 -23.65 -14.97 29.65
N LYS A 489 -24.81 -15.62 29.62
CA LYS A 489 -24.94 -17.08 29.60
C LYS A 489 -24.48 -17.69 28.26
N ALA A 490 -24.79 -17.06 27.13
CA ALA A 490 -24.38 -17.55 25.82
C ALA A 490 -22.86 -17.44 25.61
N TRP A 491 -22.24 -16.33 26.03
CA TRP A 491 -20.80 -16.13 25.97
C TRP A 491 -20.04 -17.13 26.84
N THR A 492 -20.48 -17.35 28.09
CA THR A 492 -19.86 -18.35 28.97
C THR A 492 -19.99 -19.76 28.41
N THR A 493 -21.15 -20.12 27.85
CA THR A 493 -21.37 -21.44 27.26
C THR A 493 -20.53 -21.68 25.99
N TYR A 494 -20.28 -20.64 25.19
CA TYR A 494 -19.45 -20.73 23.98
C TYR A 494 -17.98 -20.98 24.32
N TRP A 495 -17.41 -20.22 25.26
CA TRP A 495 -16.02 -20.40 25.70
C TRP A 495 -15.79 -21.75 26.39
N ASP A 496 -16.77 -22.25 27.15
CA ASP A 496 -16.69 -23.59 27.75
C ASP A 496 -16.68 -24.71 26.71
N LYS A 497 -17.48 -24.59 25.65
CA LYS A 497 -17.46 -25.55 24.53
C LYS A 497 -16.14 -25.49 23.77
N LEU A 498 -15.61 -24.29 23.54
CA LEU A 498 -14.35 -24.10 22.82
C LEU A 498 -13.16 -24.64 23.64
N ALA A 499 -13.15 -24.41 24.95
CA ALA A 499 -12.13 -24.93 25.88
C ALA A 499 -12.17 -26.47 25.94
N LYS A 500 -13.36 -27.07 26.02
CA LYS A 500 -13.52 -28.54 25.98
C LYS A 500 -13.06 -29.14 24.66
N PHE A 501 -13.36 -28.49 23.53
CA PHE A 501 -12.90 -28.92 22.20
C PHE A 501 -11.37 -28.86 22.08
N TYR A 502 -10.74 -27.78 22.54
CA TYR A 502 -9.29 -27.63 22.53
C TYR A 502 -8.62 -28.66 23.45
N HIS A 503 -9.18 -28.90 24.63
CA HIS A 503 -8.65 -29.89 25.57
C HIS A 503 -8.73 -31.32 25.01
N GLN A 504 -9.84 -31.67 24.34
CA GLN A 504 -9.97 -32.95 23.64
C GLN A 504 -8.99 -33.10 22.47
N CYS A 505 -8.74 -32.03 21.71
CA CYS A 505 -7.74 -32.04 20.64
C CYS A 505 -6.31 -32.22 21.19
N ILE A 506 -5.96 -31.55 22.28
CA ILE A 506 -4.65 -31.68 22.94
C ILE A 506 -4.47 -33.11 23.51
N GLN A 507 -5.51 -33.69 24.11
CA GLN A 507 -5.44 -35.07 24.60
C GLN A 507 -5.28 -36.09 23.46
N ARG A 508 -5.97 -35.90 22.32
CA ARG A 508 -5.79 -36.74 21.13
C ARG A 508 -4.39 -36.61 20.53
N LEU A 509 -3.84 -35.40 20.49
CA LEU A 509 -2.47 -35.16 20.01
C LEU A 509 -1.42 -35.82 20.92
N ARG A 510 -1.61 -35.82 22.24
CA ARG A 510 -0.74 -36.55 23.18
C ARG A 510 -0.83 -38.08 23.03
N GLN A 511 -1.97 -38.62 22.64
CA GLN A 511 -2.14 -40.06 22.41
C GLN A 511 -1.51 -40.54 21.09
N THR A 512 -1.32 -39.66 20.11
CA THR A 512 -0.71 -40.01 18.81
C THR A 512 0.83 -39.98 18.79
N GLY A 513 1.50 -39.72 19.91
CA GLY A 513 2.96 -39.90 20.04
C GLY A 513 3.83 -39.03 19.12
N LEU A 514 3.27 -38.01 18.47
CA LEU A 514 4.03 -37.02 17.71
C LEU A 514 4.41 -35.89 18.67
N GLN A 515 5.63 -35.98 19.20
CA GLN A 515 6.30 -34.90 19.95
C GLN A 515 6.55 -33.68 19.06
#